data_AF-A0A916Q8U5-F1
#
_entry.id   AF-A0A916Q8U5-F1
#
_cell.length_a   1.000
_cell.length_b   1.000
_cell.length_c   1.000
_cell.angle_alpha   90.00
_cell.angle_beta   90.00
_cell.angle_gamma   90.00
#
_symmetry.space_group_name_H-M   'P 1'
#
loop_
_entity.id
_entity.type
_entity.pdbx_description
1 polymer ?
#
loop_
_entity_poly.entity_id
_entity_poly.type
_entity_poly.pdbx_seq_one_letter_code
_entity_poly.pdbx_strand_id
1 'polypeptide(L)'
;MKTSKQVLVIEGSPRKHGNTGLLSDEFIKGAEEAGHATEKIYLSEKNIGYCVDCEVCQTEGGGCAKKDDFQEIKDKIAACDVLVLVSPVYYYSVTAQLKTLIDRTYSALTEISGKECYLIIAGAGDQEKYFQTIIDTYHGFIGCFSDMKDKVIILGLGAQAKGA
;
A
#
# COMPACT_ATOMS: atom_id res chain seq x y z
N MET A 1 -7.90 -24.27 13.68
CA MET A 1 -6.96 -23.21 14.11
C MET A 1 -6.90 -22.18 12.99
N LYS A 2 -7.07 -20.88 13.28
CA LYS A 2 -6.71 -19.85 12.29
C LYS A 2 -5.19 -19.88 12.14
N THR A 3 -4.69 -20.14 10.95
CA THR A 3 -3.26 -20.04 10.64
C THR A 3 -2.84 -18.57 10.82
N SER A 4 -1.72 -18.33 11.51
CA SER A 4 -1.13 -16.99 11.58
C SER A 4 -0.77 -16.53 10.17
N LYS A 5 -0.92 -15.22 9.92
CA LYS A 5 -0.65 -14.58 8.63
C LYS A 5 0.38 -13.48 8.84
N GLN A 6 1.20 -13.24 7.83
CA GLN A 6 2.09 -12.09 7.75
C GLN A 6 1.36 -10.92 7.10
N VAL A 7 1.15 -9.84 7.85
CA VAL A 7 0.48 -8.62 7.41
C VAL A 7 1.52 -7.53 7.19
N LEU A 8 1.62 -7.03 5.96
CA LEU A 8 2.47 -5.91 5.61
C LEU A 8 1.63 -4.66 5.36
N VAL A 9 1.89 -3.62 6.16
CA VAL A 9 1.25 -2.30 6.04
C VAL A 9 2.21 -1.32 5.40
N ILE A 10 1.83 -0.79 4.24
CA ILE A 10 2.59 0.24 3.52
C ILE A 10 1.95 1.60 3.75
N GLU A 11 2.58 2.44 4.56
CA GLU A 11 2.13 3.80 4.86
C GLU A 11 2.73 4.82 3.87
N GLY A 12 1.86 5.31 2.99
CA GLY A 12 2.18 6.31 1.97
C GLY A 12 2.14 7.76 2.46
N SER A 13 1.65 8.04 3.67
CA SER A 13 1.62 9.41 4.20
C SER A 13 3.04 9.96 4.47
N PRO A 14 3.35 11.19 4.03
CA PRO A 14 4.54 11.91 4.48
C PRO A 14 4.43 12.35 5.95
N ARG A 15 3.23 12.35 6.52
CA ARG A 15 2.96 12.77 7.91
C ARG A 15 2.88 11.55 8.82
N LYS A 16 3.94 11.30 9.59
CA LYS A 16 3.91 10.29 10.66
C LYS A 16 2.88 10.64 11.73
N HIS A 17 2.20 9.63 12.25
CA HIS A 17 1.13 9.76 13.24
C HIS A 17 0.01 10.73 12.78
N GLY A 18 -0.23 10.82 11.46
CA GLY A 18 -1.40 11.48 10.89
C GLY A 18 -2.63 10.57 10.94
N ASN A 19 -3.74 11.03 10.37
CA ASN A 19 -5.03 10.32 10.44
C ASN A 19 -4.94 8.89 9.86
N THR A 20 -4.27 8.73 8.71
CA THR A 20 -4.02 7.39 8.14
C THR A 20 -3.09 6.53 8.97
N GLY A 21 -2.12 7.17 9.64
CA GLY A 21 -1.23 6.51 10.59
C GLY A 21 -2.01 5.92 11.77
N LEU A 22 -2.91 6.69 12.37
CA LEU A 22 -3.76 6.24 13.47
C LEU A 22 -4.71 5.11 13.04
N LEU A 23 -5.37 5.25 11.89
CA LEU A 23 -6.25 4.20 11.35
C LEU A 23 -5.48 2.90 11.10
N SER A 24 -4.28 2.99 10.54
CA SER A 24 -3.45 1.80 10.30
C SER A 24 -2.85 1.21 11.58
N ASP A 25 -2.59 2.03 12.62
CA ASP A 25 -2.17 1.54 13.93
C ASP A 25 -3.30 0.72 14.60
N GLU A 26 -4.56 1.18 14.53
CA GLU A 26 -5.71 0.41 15.04
C GLU A 26 -5.97 -0.86 14.21
N PHE A 27 -5.77 -0.81 12.89
CA PHE A 27 -5.82 -2.00 12.04
C PHE A 27 -4.77 -3.05 12.48
N ILE A 28 -3.53 -2.62 12.69
CA ILE A 28 -2.43 -3.47 13.14
C ILE A 28 -2.78 -4.13 14.48
N LYS A 29 -3.24 -3.32 15.44
CA LYS A 29 -3.66 -3.82 16.75
C LYS A 29 -4.72 -4.92 16.63
N GLY A 30 -5.75 -4.71 15.81
CA GLY A 30 -6.79 -5.73 15.57
C GLY A 30 -6.25 -6.99 14.89
N ALA A 31 -5.29 -6.86 13.97
CA ALA A 31 -4.63 -8.00 13.34
C ALA A 31 -3.79 -8.81 14.34
N GLU A 32 -3.05 -8.14 15.22
CA GLU A 32 -2.24 -8.77 16.27
C GLU A 32 -3.10 -9.46 17.33
N GLU A 33 -4.19 -8.82 17.76
CA GLU A 33 -5.18 -9.42 18.67
C GLU A 33 -5.83 -10.67 18.07
N ALA A 34 -5.95 -10.73 16.74
CA ALA A 34 -6.42 -11.92 16.01
C ALA A 34 -5.35 -13.01 15.84
N GLY A 35 -4.12 -12.80 16.33
CA GLY A 35 -3.02 -13.75 16.29
C GLY A 35 -2.18 -13.71 14.99
N HIS A 36 -2.25 -12.62 14.23
CA HIS A 36 -1.42 -12.40 13.04
C HIS A 36 -0.15 -11.61 13.40
N ALA A 37 0.91 -11.77 12.61
CA ALA A 37 2.12 -10.97 12.75
C ALA A 37 2.07 -9.79 11.77
N THR A 38 2.54 -8.62 12.21
CA THR A 38 2.46 -7.39 11.43
C THR A 38 3.82 -6.75 11.23
N GLU A 39 3.96 -6.05 10.11
CA GLU A 39 5.05 -5.12 9.85
C GLU A 39 4.49 -3.86 9.20
N LYS A 40 4.96 -2.68 9.63
CA LYS A 40 4.60 -1.39 9.04
C LYS A 40 5.82 -0.71 8.45
N ILE A 41 5.72 -0.30 7.19
CA ILE A 41 6.76 0.46 6.48
C ILE A 41 6.23 1.86 6.18
N TYR A 42 6.95 2.88 6.61
CA TYR A 42 6.70 4.26 6.21
C TYR A 42 7.48 4.59 4.95
N LEU A 43 6.79 4.83 3.82
CA LEU A 43 7.47 5.23 2.58
C LEU A 43 8.16 6.60 2.68
N SER A 44 7.79 7.41 3.67
CA SER A 44 8.46 8.68 3.98
C SER A 44 9.87 8.51 4.56
N GLU A 45 10.24 7.30 5.00
CA GLU A 45 11.58 6.96 5.49
C GLU A 45 12.41 6.21 4.46
N LYS A 46 11.87 5.96 3.26
CA LYS A 46 12.48 5.15 2.22
C LYS A 46 12.87 6.03 1.03
N ASN A 47 14.01 5.73 0.44
CA ASN A 47 14.45 6.35 -0.80
C ASN A 47 14.05 5.45 -1.97
N ILE A 48 13.01 5.85 -2.70
CA ILE A 48 12.52 5.13 -3.88
C ILE A 48 12.42 6.12 -5.03
N GLY A 49 13.19 5.87 -6.09
CA GLY A 49 13.09 6.66 -7.31
C GLY A 49 11.90 6.22 -8.17
N TYR A 50 11.29 7.17 -8.89
CA TYR A 50 10.25 6.88 -9.87
C TYR A 50 10.74 5.92 -10.97
N CYS A 51 9.79 5.18 -11.55
CA CYS A 51 10.04 4.36 -12.74
C CYS A 51 10.46 5.27 -13.90
N VAL A 52 11.53 4.91 -14.60
CA VAL A 52 12.08 5.67 -15.74
C VAL A 52 11.86 4.98 -17.08
N ASP A 53 11.04 3.93 -17.09
CA ASP A 53 10.69 3.17 -18.29
C ASP A 53 11.91 2.68 -19.09
N CYS A 54 12.95 2.22 -18.39
CA CYS A 54 14.16 1.70 -19.02
C CYS A 54 14.01 0.27 -19.58
N GLU A 55 12.89 -0.39 -19.31
CA GLU A 55 12.53 -1.77 -19.72
C GLU A 55 13.48 -2.91 -19.32
N VAL A 56 14.62 -2.64 -18.67
CA VAL A 56 15.60 -3.67 -18.25
C VAL A 56 14.95 -4.83 -17.48
N CYS A 57 13.97 -4.56 -16.61
CA CYS A 57 13.27 -5.61 -15.86
C CYS A 57 12.46 -6.57 -16.74
N GLN A 58 12.08 -6.15 -17.96
CA GLN A 58 11.33 -6.95 -18.92
C GLN A 58 12.25 -7.60 -19.97
N THR A 59 13.37 -6.97 -20.33
CA THR A 59 14.24 -7.42 -21.43
C THR A 59 15.40 -8.29 -20.97
N GLU A 60 16.03 -7.96 -19.84
CA GLU A 60 17.22 -8.65 -19.33
C GLU A 60 16.89 -9.65 -18.21
N GLY A 61 15.71 -9.52 -17.60
CA GLY A 61 15.29 -10.30 -16.44
C GLY A 61 15.96 -9.85 -15.14
N GLY A 62 15.59 -10.47 -14.00
CA GLY A 62 16.23 -10.21 -12.70
C GLY A 62 15.69 -9.01 -11.89
N GLY A 63 14.54 -8.45 -12.28
CA GLY A 63 13.86 -7.37 -11.55
C GLY A 63 14.33 -5.97 -11.91
N CYS A 64 13.99 -4.97 -11.09
CA CYS A 64 14.31 -3.57 -11.39
C CYS A 64 15.82 -3.28 -11.26
N ALA A 65 16.43 -2.67 -12.28
CA ALA A 65 17.85 -2.29 -12.31
C ALA A 65 18.24 -1.15 -11.36
N LYS A 66 17.26 -0.32 -10.93
CA LYS A 66 17.50 0.76 -9.97
C LYS A 66 17.76 0.15 -8.59
N LYS A 67 18.89 0.50 -7.98
CA LYS A 67 19.29 0.03 -6.64
C LYS A 67 18.90 1.07 -5.60
N ASP A 68 17.74 0.88 -4.98
CA ASP A 68 17.18 1.76 -3.96
C ASP A 68 16.36 0.94 -2.96
N ASP A 69 15.59 1.57 -2.08
CA ASP A 69 14.88 0.82 -1.03
C ASP A 69 13.68 0.00 -1.57
N PHE A 70 13.39 0.09 -2.87
CA PHE A 70 12.33 -0.69 -3.52
C PHE A 70 12.53 -2.19 -3.36
N GLN A 71 13.76 -2.70 -3.51
CA GLN A 71 14.03 -4.14 -3.49
C GLN A 71 13.64 -4.76 -2.14
N GLU A 72 14.03 -4.13 -1.03
CA GLU A 72 13.67 -4.59 0.32
C GLU A 72 12.15 -4.65 0.50
N ILE A 73 11.43 -3.62 0.03
CA ILE A 73 9.98 -3.54 0.16
C ILE A 73 9.31 -4.59 -0.73
N LYS A 74 9.77 -4.76 -1.97
CA LYS A 74 9.28 -5.78 -2.91
C LYS A 74 9.39 -7.17 -2.30
N ASP A 75 10.54 -7.50 -1.70
CA ASP A 75 10.77 -8.82 -1.10
C ASP A 75 9.83 -9.04 0.11
N LYS A 76 9.57 -8.00 0.91
CA LYS A 76 8.58 -8.06 1.99
C LYS A 76 7.15 -8.22 1.48
N ILE A 77 6.79 -7.55 0.38
CA ILE A 77 5.49 -7.74 -0.26
C ILE A 77 5.38 -9.18 -0.77
N ALA A 78 6.40 -9.70 -1.44
CA ALA A 78 6.39 -11.08 -1.95
C ALA A 78 6.17 -12.11 -0.83
N ALA A 79 6.79 -11.88 0.33
CA ALA A 79 6.74 -12.77 1.49
C ALA A 79 5.48 -12.66 2.36
N CYS A 80 4.66 -11.62 2.22
CA CYS A 80 3.48 -11.45 3.06
C CYS A 80 2.26 -12.25 2.54
N ASP A 81 1.27 -12.46 3.41
CA ASP A 81 -0.04 -13.02 3.02
C ASP A 81 -1.06 -11.89 2.76
N VAL A 82 -0.92 -10.79 3.51
CA VAL A 82 -1.83 -9.65 3.50
C VAL A 82 -1.04 -8.39 3.19
N LEU A 83 -1.48 -7.63 2.19
CA LEU A 83 -0.94 -6.32 1.82
C LEU A 83 -1.97 -5.23 2.13
N VAL A 84 -1.60 -4.28 2.99
CA VAL A 84 -2.43 -3.13 3.34
C VAL A 84 -1.80 -1.88 2.76
N LEU A 85 -2.46 -1.27 1.78
CA LEU A 85 -2.05 0.01 1.22
C LEU A 85 -2.71 1.13 1.99
N VAL A 86 -1.92 2.08 2.47
CA VAL A 86 -2.40 3.18 3.29
C VAL A 86 -2.00 4.51 2.68
N SER A 87 -2.97 5.42 2.49
CA SER A 87 -2.68 6.73 1.88
C SER A 87 -3.69 7.79 2.31
N PRO A 88 -3.27 9.03 2.63
CA PRO A 88 -4.21 10.14 2.61
C PRO A 88 -4.68 10.40 1.18
N VAL A 89 -5.85 11.01 1.03
CA VAL A 89 -6.36 11.46 -0.26
C VAL A 89 -5.72 12.79 -0.61
N TYR A 90 -4.76 12.80 -1.53
CA TYR A 90 -4.13 14.00 -2.05
C TYR A 90 -4.62 14.24 -3.48
N TYR A 91 -5.39 15.31 -3.68
CA TYR A 91 -6.02 15.63 -4.97
C TYR A 91 -6.73 14.43 -5.62
N TYR A 92 -7.61 13.77 -4.84
CA TYR A 92 -8.42 12.62 -5.27
C TYR A 92 -7.64 11.34 -5.62
N SER A 93 -6.34 11.29 -5.33
CA SER A 93 -5.51 10.11 -5.56
C SER A 93 -4.69 9.72 -4.33
N VAL A 94 -3.93 8.63 -4.47
CA VAL A 94 -2.91 8.23 -3.51
C VAL A 94 -1.77 9.27 -3.47
N THR A 95 -0.93 9.22 -2.43
CA THR A 95 0.27 10.06 -2.38
C THR A 95 1.26 9.69 -3.48
N ALA A 96 2.12 10.64 -3.86
CA ALA A 96 3.21 10.41 -4.81
C ALA A 96 4.18 9.31 -4.33
N GLN A 97 4.41 9.20 -3.02
CA GLN A 97 5.22 8.15 -2.41
C GLN A 97 4.63 6.77 -2.68
N LEU A 98 3.34 6.59 -2.40
CA LEU A 98 2.67 5.31 -2.64
C LEU A 98 2.60 5.01 -4.15
N LYS A 99 2.28 6.01 -4.97
CA LYS A 99 2.25 5.84 -6.44
C LYS A 99 3.61 5.44 -7.00
N THR A 100 4.70 5.99 -6.46
CA THR A 100 6.07 5.63 -6.85
C THR A 100 6.37 4.16 -6.55
N LEU A 101 5.97 3.65 -5.39
CA LEU A 101 6.08 2.22 -5.08
C LEU A 101 5.25 1.37 -6.05
N ILE A 102 3.97 1.71 -6.23
CA ILE A 102 3.03 1.01 -7.13
C ILE A 102 3.61 0.93 -8.55
N ASP A 103 4.11 2.05 -9.09
CA ASP A 103 4.65 2.05 -10.46
C ASP A 103 5.88 1.17 -10.62
N ARG A 104 6.67 1.02 -9.55
CA ARG A 104 7.85 0.15 -9.54
C ARG A 104 7.49 -1.33 -9.46
N THR A 105 6.29 -1.70 -8.98
CA THR A 105 5.86 -3.12 -8.93
C THR A 105 5.64 -3.74 -10.30
N TYR A 106 5.59 -2.96 -11.37
CA TYR A 106 5.60 -3.48 -12.75
C TYR A 106 6.77 -4.46 -13.00
N SER A 107 7.90 -4.26 -12.32
CA SER A 107 9.06 -5.15 -12.38
C SER A 107 8.92 -6.49 -11.65
N ALA A 108 7.78 -6.73 -10.96
CA ALA A 108 7.62 -7.81 -9.99
C ALA A 108 6.22 -8.45 -10.02
N LEU A 109 5.48 -8.34 -11.12
CA LEU A 109 4.04 -8.68 -11.19
C LEU A 109 3.71 -10.10 -10.68
N THR A 110 4.55 -11.08 -10.98
CA THR A 110 4.36 -12.47 -10.54
C THR A 110 4.84 -12.71 -9.10
N GLU A 111 5.86 -12.00 -8.64
CA GLU A 111 6.47 -12.20 -7.32
C GLU A 111 5.56 -11.71 -6.19
N ILE A 112 4.81 -10.64 -6.44
CA ILE A 112 3.97 -10.01 -5.42
C ILE A 112 2.50 -10.44 -5.48
N SER A 113 2.15 -11.40 -6.34
CA SER A 113 0.78 -11.86 -6.55
C SER A 113 0.23 -12.66 -5.36
N GLY A 114 -1.06 -13.03 -5.39
CA GLY A 114 -1.66 -13.97 -4.44
C GLY A 114 -1.94 -13.42 -3.05
N LYS A 115 -1.99 -12.09 -2.89
CA LYS A 115 -2.19 -11.42 -1.59
C LYS A 115 -3.67 -11.15 -1.31
N GLU A 116 -4.03 -11.17 -0.04
CA GLU A 116 -5.24 -10.48 0.42
C GLU A 116 -4.94 -8.99 0.58
N CYS A 117 -5.70 -8.15 -0.11
CA CYS A 117 -5.42 -6.73 -0.23
C CYS A 117 -6.46 -5.88 0.51
N TYR A 118 -5.97 -4.87 1.22
CA TYR A 118 -6.76 -3.92 1.99
C TYR A 118 -6.33 -2.50 1.62
N LEU A 119 -7.27 -1.56 1.70
CA LEU A 119 -7.01 -0.14 1.50
C LEU A 119 -7.45 0.65 2.74
N ILE A 120 -6.58 1.51 3.26
CA ILE A 120 -6.92 2.47 4.32
C ILE A 120 -6.65 3.88 3.79
N ILE A 121 -7.71 4.69 3.70
CA ILE A 121 -7.61 6.05 3.16
C ILE A 121 -8.32 7.05 4.03
N ALA A 122 -7.76 8.25 4.17
CA ALA A 122 -8.39 9.34 4.91
C ALA A 122 -8.24 10.67 4.16
N GLY A 123 -9.26 11.53 4.26
CA GLY A 123 -9.29 12.79 3.53
C GLY A 123 -10.28 13.79 4.12
N ALA A 124 -10.18 15.04 3.69
CA ALA A 124 -11.02 16.13 4.17
C ALA A 124 -12.50 16.03 3.73
N GLY A 125 -12.78 15.26 2.67
CA GLY A 125 -14.14 14.99 2.22
C GLY A 125 -14.92 14.21 3.28
N ASP A 126 -16.14 14.64 3.56
CA ASP A 126 -17.03 14.07 4.58
C ASP A 126 -17.98 12.99 4.02
N GLN A 127 -17.88 12.70 2.72
CA GLN A 127 -18.70 11.74 2.00
C GLN A 127 -17.83 10.82 1.16
N GLU A 128 -18.22 9.54 1.09
CA GLU A 128 -17.52 8.49 0.35
C GLU A 128 -17.33 8.82 -1.14
N LYS A 129 -18.27 9.55 -1.76
CA LYS A 129 -18.15 9.95 -3.18
C LYS A 129 -16.86 10.70 -3.50
N TYR A 130 -16.25 11.39 -2.53
CA TYR A 130 -14.98 12.11 -2.71
C TYR A 130 -13.76 11.18 -2.71
N PHE A 131 -13.94 9.92 -2.37
CA PHE A 131 -12.92 8.87 -2.33
C PHE A 131 -13.02 7.91 -3.51
N GLN A 132 -14.05 8.04 -4.36
CA GLN A 132 -14.29 7.09 -5.45
C GLN A 132 -13.08 6.95 -6.39
N THR A 133 -12.45 8.07 -6.77
CA THR A 133 -11.30 8.05 -7.71
C THR A 133 -10.09 7.29 -7.16
N ILE A 134 -9.79 7.41 -5.86
CA ILE A 134 -8.68 6.70 -5.23
C ILE A 134 -9.02 5.21 -5.04
N ILE A 135 -10.30 4.90 -4.75
CA ILE A 135 -10.81 3.52 -4.70
C ILE A 135 -10.68 2.85 -6.08
N ASP A 136 -11.09 3.53 -7.14
CA ASP A 136 -10.99 3.02 -8.51
C ASP A 136 -9.53 2.81 -8.93
N THR A 137 -8.63 3.73 -8.52
CA THR A 137 -7.18 3.58 -8.73
C THR A 137 -6.64 2.33 -8.04
N TYR A 138 -7.06 2.08 -6.80
CA TYR A 138 -6.70 0.88 -6.06
C TYR A 138 -7.23 -0.39 -6.74
N HIS A 139 -8.51 -0.43 -7.13
CA HIS A 139 -9.06 -1.56 -7.86
C HIS A 139 -8.35 -1.80 -9.19
N GLY A 140 -7.95 -0.74 -9.90
CA GLY A 140 -7.14 -0.84 -11.11
C GLY A 140 -5.79 -1.50 -10.84
N PHE A 141 -5.10 -1.11 -9.76
CA PHE A 141 -3.85 -1.75 -9.33
C PHE A 141 -4.05 -3.24 -9.00
N ILE A 142 -5.05 -3.59 -8.19
CA ILE A 142 -5.36 -4.99 -7.85
C ILE A 142 -5.70 -5.80 -9.10
N GLY A 143 -6.43 -5.21 -10.04
CA GLY A 143 -6.80 -5.82 -11.32
C GLY A 143 -5.63 -6.14 -12.24
N CYS A 144 -4.42 -5.63 -11.97
CA CYS A 144 -3.21 -6.04 -12.68
C CYS A 144 -2.74 -7.46 -12.31
N PHE A 145 -3.29 -8.06 -11.26
CA PHE A 145 -2.91 -9.38 -10.74
C PHE A 145 -4.09 -10.34 -10.83
N SER A 146 -3.86 -11.55 -11.32
CA SER A 146 -4.93 -12.53 -11.56
C SER A 146 -5.47 -13.20 -10.29
N ASP A 147 -4.74 -13.12 -9.17
CA ASP A 147 -4.97 -13.89 -7.95
C ASP A 147 -4.93 -13.06 -6.66
N MET A 148 -4.75 -11.73 -6.75
CA MET A 148 -4.94 -10.84 -5.61
C MET A 148 -6.43 -10.74 -5.27
N LYS A 149 -6.72 -10.73 -3.96
CA LYS A 149 -8.09 -10.71 -3.43
C LYS A 149 -8.35 -9.40 -2.74
N ASP A 150 -9.19 -8.57 -3.33
CA ASP A 150 -9.68 -7.38 -2.64
C ASP A 150 -10.57 -7.77 -1.44
N LYS A 151 -10.34 -7.14 -0.30
CA LYS A 151 -11.01 -7.47 0.97
C LYS A 151 -11.86 -6.30 1.48
N VAL A 152 -11.23 -5.37 2.19
CA VAL A 152 -11.93 -4.29 2.90
C VAL A 152 -11.23 -2.97 2.65
N ILE A 153 -12.03 -1.95 2.40
CA ILE A 153 -11.61 -0.56 2.31
C ILE A 153 -12.07 0.17 3.58
N ILE A 154 -11.15 0.85 4.26
CA ILE A 154 -11.41 1.66 5.46
C ILE A 154 -11.29 3.13 5.11
N LEU A 155 -12.34 3.91 5.40
CA LEU A 155 -12.43 5.33 5.07
C LEU A 155 -12.40 6.21 6.32
N GLY A 156 -11.45 7.14 6.38
CA GLY A 156 -11.45 8.27 7.31
C GLY A 156 -12.04 9.51 6.66
N LEU A 157 -13.33 9.75 6.89
CA LEU A 157 -14.08 10.88 6.34
C LEU A 157 -13.90 12.14 7.21
N GLY A 158 -13.91 13.32 6.60
CA GLY A 158 -13.90 14.61 7.32
C GLY A 158 -12.57 14.94 8.03
N ALA A 159 -11.49 14.25 7.70
CA ALA A 159 -10.22 14.27 8.42
C ALA A 159 -9.38 15.51 8.08
N GLN A 160 -9.84 16.70 8.50
CA GLN A 160 -9.23 18.00 8.14
C GLN A 160 -8.00 18.36 8.98
N ALA A 161 -8.01 18.01 10.27
CA ALA A 161 -6.91 18.24 11.20
C ALA A 161 -6.19 16.93 11.53
N LYS A 162 -4.97 17.03 12.07
CA LYS A 162 -4.21 15.87 12.55
C LYS A 162 -4.88 15.30 13.80
N GLY A 163 -5.15 14.00 13.82
CA GLY A 163 -5.80 13.30 14.92
C GLY A 163 -7.32 13.49 14.98
N ALA A 164 -7.93 14.01 13.91
CA ALA A 164 -9.38 14.19 13.79
C ALA A 164 -10.08 12.89 13.37
#